data_AF-A0A2E2KHS2-F1
#
_entry.id   AF-A0A2E2KHS2-F1
#
_cell.length_a   1.000
_cell.length_b   1.000
_cell.length_c   1.000
_cell.angle_alpha   90.00
_cell.angle_beta   90.00
_cell.angle_gamma   90.00
#
_symmetry.space_group_name_H-M   'P 1'
#
loop_
_entity.id
_entity.type
_entity.pdbx_description
1 polymer ?
#
loop_
_entity_poly.entity_id
_entity_poly.type
_entity_poly.pdbx_seq_one_letter_code
_entity_poly.pdbx_strand_id
1 'polypeptide(L)'
;MTSLFDEFGRCIPDNISESAHTTVRRYFKCNTPEIDLEAIFHQMTALLGQGSTDLTNFKSQIKALLKQLKADPETQNICNAPYVPFIIPKQSIHDAGELLQSTFLPAVCSSYNSRYPEYSFDNHYKGCLIERLTISPQSRHQELLDKLRQTDIIGLYFPAMDGYSLAAARERISSLPKQFSLAGGVDTCAAFIACPDLLMRTDGYPPLLWFGALETANHNEGFHLEAYGYNLTFNHRMHLGNADEYWVNGLVFTN
;
A
#
# COMPACT_ATOMS: atom_id res chain seq x y z
N MET A 1 -9.59 12.42 -23.44
CA MET A 1 -8.91 11.40 -22.62
C MET A 1 -9.91 10.95 -21.57
N THR A 2 -10.10 9.64 -21.44
CA THR A 2 -10.97 9.04 -20.42
C THR A 2 -10.17 8.95 -19.12
N SER A 3 -10.76 9.32 -17.98
CA SER A 3 -10.05 9.21 -16.70
C SER A 3 -9.71 7.75 -16.38
N LEU A 4 -8.55 7.50 -15.77
CA LEU A 4 -8.14 6.17 -15.31
C LEU A 4 -8.73 5.83 -13.93
N PHE A 5 -9.27 6.85 -13.24
CA PHE A 5 -9.85 6.76 -11.92
C PHE A 5 -11.26 7.36 -11.92
N ASP A 6 -12.20 6.72 -11.23
CA ASP A 6 -13.56 7.24 -11.11
C ASP A 6 -13.60 8.51 -10.23
N GLU A 7 -14.77 9.14 -10.12
CA GLU A 7 -14.93 10.38 -9.34
C GLU A 7 -14.57 10.26 -7.86
N PHE A 8 -14.46 9.04 -7.31
CA PHE A 8 -14.06 8.75 -5.94
C PHE A 8 -12.59 8.33 -5.80
N GLY A 9 -11.85 8.32 -6.92
CA GLY A 9 -10.44 7.95 -6.98
C GLY A 9 -10.15 6.46 -7.03
N ARG A 10 -11.18 5.62 -7.23
CA ARG A 10 -10.98 4.19 -7.50
C ARG A 10 -10.44 4.00 -8.93
N CYS A 11 -9.43 3.16 -9.08
CA CYS A 11 -8.92 2.75 -10.39
C CYS A 11 -10.01 2.02 -11.18
N ILE A 12 -10.25 2.45 -12.41
CA ILE A 12 -11.28 1.85 -13.25
C ILE A 12 -10.75 0.53 -13.83
N PRO A 13 -11.49 -0.59 -13.73
CA PRO A 13 -11.10 -1.89 -14.26
C PRO A 13 -11.32 -1.96 -15.78
N ASP A 14 -10.60 -1.12 -16.51
CA ASP A 14 -10.70 -1.02 -17.96
C ASP A 14 -9.60 -1.85 -18.65
N ASN A 15 -9.94 -2.46 -19.79
CA ASN A 15 -9.06 -3.29 -20.62
C ASN A 15 -8.30 -4.39 -19.84
N ILE A 16 -8.99 -5.06 -18.91
CA ILE A 16 -8.47 -6.23 -18.20
C ILE A 16 -9.35 -7.46 -18.47
N SER A 17 -8.75 -8.63 -18.39
CA SER A 17 -9.39 -9.93 -18.61
C SER A 17 -9.63 -10.69 -17.31
N GLU A 18 -8.83 -10.40 -16.28
CA GLU A 18 -8.92 -11.00 -14.97
C GLU A 18 -10.09 -10.44 -14.14
N SER A 19 -10.46 -11.17 -13.08
CA SER A 19 -11.66 -10.84 -12.30
C SER A 19 -11.53 -9.50 -11.55
N ALA A 20 -12.43 -8.57 -11.84
CA ALA A 20 -12.65 -7.35 -11.07
C ALA A 20 -14.11 -6.91 -11.15
N HIS A 21 -14.61 -6.28 -10.09
CA HIS A 21 -15.95 -5.69 -10.09
C HIS A 21 -15.98 -4.42 -10.95
N THR A 22 -16.89 -4.33 -11.91
CA THR A 22 -17.05 -3.11 -12.71
C THR A 22 -17.61 -1.95 -11.90
N THR A 23 -18.43 -2.25 -10.89
CA THR A 23 -19.00 -1.29 -9.93
C THR A 23 -18.85 -1.82 -8.50
N VAL A 24 -18.74 -0.90 -7.55
CA VAL A 24 -18.63 -1.20 -6.12
C VAL A 24 -19.64 -0.36 -5.34
N ARG A 25 -20.21 -0.90 -4.27
CA ARG A 25 -21.15 -0.20 -3.38
C ARG A 25 -20.42 0.73 -2.42
N ARG A 26 -19.08 0.59 -2.29
CA ARG A 26 -18.21 1.39 -1.41
C ARG A 26 -18.59 1.24 0.06
N TYR A 27 -19.07 0.06 0.43
CA TYR A 27 -19.41 -0.28 1.81
C TYR A 27 -18.15 -0.45 2.66
N PHE A 28 -17.16 -1.16 2.09
CA PHE A 28 -15.82 -1.30 2.64
C PHE A 28 -14.94 -0.17 2.09
N LYS A 29 -14.40 0.67 2.97
CA LYS A 29 -13.51 1.77 2.59
C LYS A 29 -12.51 2.07 3.70
N CYS A 30 -11.33 2.55 3.34
CA CYS A 30 -10.41 3.13 4.30
C CYS A 30 -10.95 4.49 4.76
N ASN A 31 -10.56 4.90 5.96
CA ASN A 31 -10.74 6.30 6.36
C ASN A 31 -9.73 7.17 5.62
N THR A 32 -10.06 8.45 5.43
CA THR A 32 -9.08 9.45 5.04
C THR A 32 -8.30 9.85 6.30
N PRO A 33 -7.02 9.46 6.44
CA PRO A 33 -6.26 9.78 7.64
C PRO A 33 -5.98 11.27 7.71
N GLU A 34 -5.78 11.79 8.92
CA GLU A 34 -5.27 13.14 9.11
C GLU A 34 -3.78 13.16 8.72
N ILE A 35 -3.43 13.97 7.71
CA ILE A 35 -2.07 14.01 7.17
C ILE A 35 -1.25 15.10 7.86
N ASP A 36 -0.42 14.69 8.82
CA ASP A 36 0.67 15.50 9.36
C ASP A 36 2.02 15.00 8.81
N LEU A 37 2.55 15.71 7.81
CA LEU A 37 3.82 15.35 7.17
C LEU A 37 5.02 15.44 8.12
N GLU A 38 4.95 16.23 9.18
CA GLU A 38 6.04 16.32 10.15
C GLU A 38 6.04 15.11 11.08
N ALA A 39 4.88 14.77 11.63
CA ALA A 39 4.70 13.56 12.41
C ALA A 39 5.08 12.31 11.61
N ILE A 40 4.61 12.20 10.36
CA ILE A 40 4.96 11.10 9.45
C ILE A 40 6.47 11.02 9.27
N PHE A 41 7.14 12.12 8.92
CA PHE A 41 8.59 12.10 8.69
C PHE A 41 9.37 11.61 9.92
N HIS A 42 9.05 12.15 11.10
CA HIS A 42 9.73 11.78 12.33
C HIS A 42 9.47 10.32 12.72
N GLN A 43 8.22 9.86 12.57
CA GLN A 43 7.85 8.47 12.87
C GLN A 43 8.54 7.48 11.92
N MET A 44 8.51 7.75 10.61
CA MET A 44 9.14 6.90 9.61
C MET A 44 10.64 6.80 9.84
N THR A 45 11.33 7.92 10.09
CA THR A 45 12.78 7.92 10.31
C THR A 45 13.19 7.37 11.67
N ALA A 46 12.33 7.46 12.69
CA ALA A 46 12.55 6.82 13.98
C ALA A 46 12.46 5.29 13.90
N LEU A 47 11.51 4.77 13.11
CA LEU A 47 11.24 3.33 13.04
C LEU A 47 12.00 2.60 11.94
N LEU A 48 12.34 3.28 10.83
CA LEU A 48 13.03 2.68 9.68
C LEU A 48 14.48 3.17 9.50
N GLY A 49 14.93 4.07 10.37
CA GLY A 49 16.27 4.66 10.34
C GLY A 49 16.34 6.02 9.65
N GLN A 50 17.49 6.67 9.75
CA GLN A 50 17.72 7.97 9.11
C GLN A 50 18.18 7.79 7.67
N GLY A 51 17.50 8.47 6.74
CA GLY A 51 17.86 8.54 5.33
C GLY A 51 18.76 9.73 5.00
N SER A 52 18.89 10.03 3.71
CA SER A 52 19.57 11.23 3.21
C SER A 52 18.62 12.43 3.04
N THR A 53 17.32 12.18 3.07
CA THR A 53 16.28 13.19 2.87
C THR A 53 15.92 13.90 4.17
N ASP A 54 15.87 15.23 4.13
CA ASP A 54 15.36 16.04 5.25
C ASP A 54 13.84 16.31 5.17
N LEU A 55 13.29 16.85 6.26
CA LEU A 55 11.87 17.19 6.38
C LEU A 55 11.40 18.18 5.30
N THR A 56 12.25 19.12 4.91
CA THR A 56 11.90 20.16 3.92
C THR A 56 11.74 19.52 2.54
N ASN A 57 12.69 18.67 2.15
CA ASN A 57 12.61 17.92 0.91
C ASN A 57 11.45 16.93 0.90
N PHE A 58 11.18 16.24 2.02
CA PHE A 58 10.01 15.37 2.13
C PHE A 58 8.70 16.14 1.88
N LYS A 59 8.47 17.24 2.61
CA LYS A 59 7.28 18.08 2.43
C LYS A 59 7.17 18.63 1.00
N SER A 60 8.28 19.03 0.41
CA SER A 60 8.32 19.56 -0.97
C SER A 60 7.97 18.49 -2.01
N GLN A 61 8.55 17.30 -1.90
CA GLN A 61 8.30 16.19 -2.84
C GLN A 61 6.86 15.68 -2.76
N ILE A 62 6.28 15.55 -1.57
CA ILE A 62 4.85 15.17 -1.42
C ILE A 62 3.94 16.18 -2.13
N LYS A 63 4.20 17.49 -1.97
CA LYS A 63 3.45 18.54 -2.68
C LYS A 63 3.63 18.43 -4.20
N ALA A 64 4.84 18.11 -4.67
CA ALA A 64 5.12 17.94 -6.09
C ALA A 64 4.37 16.74 -6.68
N LEU A 65 4.36 15.58 -5.99
CA LEU A 65 3.62 14.38 -6.41
C LEU A 65 2.12 14.66 -6.53
N LEU A 66 1.52 15.29 -5.51
CA LEU A 66 0.11 15.66 -5.53
C LEU A 66 -0.20 16.67 -6.65
N LYS A 67 0.69 17.63 -6.89
CA LYS A 67 0.53 18.60 -7.98
C LYS A 67 0.57 17.91 -9.34
N GLN A 68 1.47 16.94 -9.52
CA GLN A 68 1.59 16.17 -10.75
C GLN A 68 0.31 15.37 -11.05
N LEU A 69 -0.20 14.64 -10.06
CA LEU A 69 -1.46 13.90 -10.19
C LEU A 69 -2.62 14.83 -10.57
N LYS A 70 -2.77 15.96 -9.87
CA LYS A 70 -3.84 16.93 -10.14
C LYS A 70 -3.73 17.66 -11.48
N ALA A 71 -2.55 17.71 -12.09
CA ALA A 71 -2.32 18.39 -13.36
C ALA A 71 -2.72 17.54 -14.57
N ASP A 72 -2.83 16.22 -14.40
CA ASP A 72 -3.13 15.28 -15.47
C ASP A 72 -4.60 14.83 -15.43
N PRO A 73 -5.41 15.11 -16.46
CA PRO A 73 -6.82 14.69 -16.52
C PRO A 73 -7.04 13.18 -16.35
N GLU A 74 -6.07 12.34 -16.72
CA GLU A 74 -6.18 10.89 -16.59
C GLU A 74 -6.03 10.43 -15.14
N THR A 75 -5.29 11.16 -14.31
CA THR A 75 -4.91 10.74 -12.95
C THR A 75 -5.46 11.62 -11.82
N GLN A 76 -5.92 12.84 -12.11
CA GLN A 76 -6.39 13.81 -11.11
C GLN A 76 -7.40 13.25 -10.09
N ASN A 77 -8.25 12.33 -10.55
CA ASN A 77 -9.31 11.75 -9.76
C ASN A 77 -8.80 10.84 -8.63
N ILE A 78 -7.60 10.25 -8.74
CA ILE A 78 -7.03 9.45 -7.64
C ILE A 78 -6.84 10.28 -6.36
N CYS A 79 -6.69 11.60 -6.48
CA CYS A 79 -6.58 12.50 -5.33
C CYS A 79 -7.90 12.65 -4.54
N ASN A 80 -9.01 12.08 -5.00
CA ASN A 80 -10.27 12.01 -4.27
C ASN A 80 -10.34 10.77 -3.34
N ALA A 81 -9.46 9.78 -3.54
CA ALA A 81 -9.36 8.62 -2.67
C ALA A 81 -8.57 8.95 -1.38
N PRO A 82 -8.76 8.16 -0.30
CA PRO A 82 -7.80 8.14 0.81
C PRO A 82 -6.39 7.92 0.29
N TYR A 83 -5.40 8.58 0.88
CA TYR A 83 -4.00 8.37 0.54
C TYR A 83 -3.11 8.56 1.76
N VAL A 84 -1.94 7.93 1.71
CA VAL A 84 -0.92 8.04 2.77
C VAL A 84 0.42 8.45 2.15
N PRO A 85 0.92 9.65 2.46
CA PRO A 85 2.29 10.03 2.20
C PRO A 85 3.25 9.18 3.02
N PHE A 86 4.37 8.77 2.43
CA PHE A 86 5.39 8.04 3.16
C PHE A 86 6.79 8.41 2.68
N ILE A 87 7.77 8.14 3.55
CA ILE A 87 9.18 8.12 3.20
C ILE A 87 9.79 6.81 3.71
N ILE A 88 10.51 6.10 2.84
CA ILE A 88 11.28 4.93 3.20
C ILE A 88 12.76 5.28 3.02
N PRO A 89 13.55 5.37 4.10
CA PRO A 89 15.00 5.52 4.01
C PRO A 89 15.60 4.38 3.20
N LYS A 90 16.70 4.63 2.48
CA LYS A 90 17.46 3.60 1.76
C LYS A 90 17.63 2.32 2.60
N GLN A 91 17.29 1.16 2.03
CA GLN A 91 17.40 -0.14 2.70
C GLN A 91 18.45 -1.03 2.04
N SER A 92 19.08 -1.92 2.82
CA SER A 92 19.81 -3.06 2.26
C SER A 92 18.81 -4.19 2.03
N ILE A 93 18.53 -4.50 0.76
CA ILE A 93 17.49 -5.47 0.40
C ILE A 93 18.13 -6.68 -0.26
N HIS A 94 18.27 -7.76 0.49
CA HIS A 94 18.70 -9.06 -0.04
C HIS A 94 17.50 -9.95 -0.37
N ASP A 95 16.53 -10.01 0.55
CA ASP A 95 15.28 -10.75 0.41
C ASP A 95 14.08 -9.88 0.85
N ALA A 96 12.99 -9.91 0.07
CA ALA A 96 11.81 -9.11 0.36
C ALA A 96 11.04 -9.63 1.59
N GLY A 97 11.05 -10.95 1.80
CA GLY A 97 10.44 -11.58 2.96
C GLY A 97 11.19 -11.26 4.26
N GLU A 98 12.51 -11.26 4.23
CA GLU A 98 13.38 -10.84 5.32
C GLU A 98 13.14 -9.38 5.69
N LEU A 99 13.15 -8.48 4.70
CA LEU A 99 12.91 -7.05 4.94
C LEU A 99 11.53 -6.84 5.57
N LEU A 100 10.51 -7.51 5.07
CA LEU A 100 9.16 -7.42 5.60
C LEU A 100 9.09 -7.94 7.05
N GLN A 101 9.63 -9.14 7.30
CA GLN A 101 9.55 -9.82 8.58
C GLN A 101 10.36 -9.14 9.69
N SER A 102 11.57 -8.70 9.37
CA SER A 102 12.56 -8.24 10.35
C SER A 102 12.51 -6.72 10.58
N THR A 103 11.96 -5.96 9.62
CA THR A 103 11.96 -4.49 9.68
C THR A 103 10.55 -3.92 9.64
N PHE A 104 9.78 -4.22 8.59
CA PHE A 104 8.52 -3.50 8.36
C PHE A 104 7.37 -3.95 9.27
N LEU A 105 7.15 -5.26 9.46
CA LEU A 105 6.10 -5.75 10.37
C LEU A 105 6.35 -5.32 11.83
N PRO A 106 7.59 -5.39 12.38
CA PRO A 106 7.89 -4.83 13.71
C PRO A 106 7.68 -3.31 13.79
N ALA A 107 8.00 -2.56 12.74
CA ALA A 107 7.76 -1.12 12.70
C ALA A 107 6.26 -0.78 12.65
N VAL A 108 5.45 -1.54 11.89
CA VAL A 108 3.98 -1.41 11.91
C VAL A 108 3.44 -1.69 13.30
N CYS A 109 3.90 -2.77 13.94
CA CYS A 109 3.51 -3.10 15.31
C CYS A 109 3.81 -1.95 16.28
N SER A 110 5.02 -1.39 16.20
CA SER A 110 5.47 -0.29 17.06
C SER A 110 4.65 0.99 16.82
N SER A 111 4.43 1.35 15.56
CA SER A 111 3.58 2.48 15.14
C SER A 111 2.16 2.34 15.70
N TYR A 112 1.54 1.19 15.44
CA TYR A 112 0.15 0.93 15.78
C TYR A 112 -0.09 0.93 17.29
N ASN A 113 0.68 0.14 18.04
CA ASN A 113 0.52 0.02 19.49
C ASN A 113 0.87 1.33 20.22
N SER A 114 1.77 2.16 19.67
CA SER A 114 2.07 3.49 20.22
C SER A 114 0.89 4.45 20.04
N ARG A 115 0.18 4.36 18.90
CA ARG A 115 -1.00 5.19 18.61
C ARG A 115 -2.24 4.73 19.37
N TYR A 116 -2.37 3.42 19.56
CA TYR A 116 -3.54 2.72 20.09
C TYR A 116 -3.14 1.72 21.18
N PRO A 117 -2.82 2.19 22.41
CA PRO A 117 -2.32 1.33 23.47
C PRO A 117 -3.37 0.34 24.01
N GLU A 118 -4.66 0.62 23.80
CA GLU A 118 -5.78 -0.30 24.11
C GLU A 118 -5.99 -1.41 23.07
N TYR A 119 -5.35 -1.33 21.91
CA TYR A 119 -5.48 -2.30 20.82
C TYR A 119 -4.13 -2.93 20.46
N SER A 120 -4.16 -3.96 19.63
CA SER A 120 -2.95 -4.70 19.24
C SER A 120 -2.77 -4.76 17.74
N PHE A 121 -1.50 -4.76 17.34
CA PHE A 121 -1.06 -5.39 16.11
C PHE A 121 -0.75 -6.87 16.34
N ASP A 122 -1.46 -7.75 15.64
CA ASP A 122 -1.30 -9.20 15.74
C ASP A 122 -0.77 -9.83 14.44
N ASN A 123 0.40 -10.46 14.51
CA ASN A 123 0.90 -11.29 13.44
C ASN A 123 0.35 -12.73 13.58
N HIS A 124 -0.64 -13.08 12.77
CA HIS A 124 -1.25 -14.42 12.75
C HIS A 124 -0.48 -15.43 11.89
N TYR A 125 0.38 -14.98 10.97
CA TYR A 125 1.25 -15.88 10.21
C TYR A 125 2.42 -16.34 11.07
N LYS A 126 2.45 -17.64 11.39
CA LYS A 126 3.51 -18.25 12.22
C LYS A 126 4.67 -18.84 11.42
N GLY A 127 4.62 -18.77 10.09
CA GLY A 127 5.69 -19.24 9.22
C GLY A 127 6.83 -18.23 9.09
N CYS A 128 7.89 -18.65 8.39
CA CYS A 128 8.96 -17.74 7.96
C CYS A 128 8.58 -17.11 6.61
N LEU A 129 8.90 -15.84 6.40
CA LEU A 129 8.74 -15.14 5.13
C LEU A 129 10.02 -15.14 4.28
N ILE A 130 11.18 -15.33 4.92
CA ILE A 130 12.50 -15.29 4.27
C ILE A 130 12.54 -16.30 3.12
N GLU A 131 12.93 -15.83 1.93
CA GLU A 131 13.01 -16.61 0.68
C GLU A 131 11.68 -17.23 0.21
N ARG A 132 10.54 -16.82 0.79
CA ARG A 132 9.20 -17.35 0.43
C ARG A 132 8.35 -16.39 -0.39
N LEU A 133 8.79 -15.14 -0.51
CA LEU A 133 8.08 -14.09 -1.21
C LEU A 133 8.87 -13.69 -2.45
N THR A 134 8.20 -13.69 -3.60
CA THR A 134 8.73 -13.12 -4.84
C THR A 134 7.94 -11.89 -5.23
N ILE A 135 8.55 -11.02 -6.04
CA ILE A 135 7.86 -9.86 -6.60
C ILE A 135 7.24 -10.26 -7.94
N SER A 136 5.95 -10.01 -8.11
CA SER A 136 5.27 -10.24 -9.38
C SER A 136 5.86 -9.32 -10.46
N PRO A 137 6.31 -9.83 -11.61
CA PRO A 137 6.95 -9.01 -12.65
C PRO A 137 5.99 -7.99 -13.27
N GLN A 138 4.67 -8.22 -13.18
CA GLN A 138 3.63 -7.32 -13.69
C GLN A 138 3.34 -6.14 -12.75
N SER A 139 3.86 -6.17 -11.51
CA SER A 139 3.55 -5.16 -10.48
C SER A 139 4.34 -3.85 -10.60
N ARG A 140 5.45 -3.84 -11.36
CA ARG A 140 6.50 -2.79 -11.34
C ARG A 140 7.13 -2.54 -9.96
N HIS A 141 6.79 -3.32 -8.92
CA HIS A 141 7.32 -3.11 -7.58
C HIS A 141 8.83 -3.42 -7.52
N GLN A 142 9.35 -4.34 -8.35
CA GLN A 142 10.79 -4.60 -8.37
C GLN A 142 11.60 -3.31 -8.64
N GLU A 143 11.10 -2.41 -9.49
CA GLU A 143 11.72 -1.11 -9.76
C GLU A 143 11.78 -0.22 -8.51
N LEU A 144 10.72 -0.23 -7.69
CA LEU A 144 10.67 0.48 -6.42
C LEU A 144 11.71 -0.07 -5.44
N LEU A 145 11.82 -1.40 -5.29
CA LEU A 145 12.82 -2.01 -4.41
C LEU A 145 14.25 -1.76 -4.91
N ASP A 146 14.47 -1.82 -6.23
CA ASP A 146 15.75 -1.53 -6.85
C ASP A 146 16.17 -0.08 -6.56
N LYS A 147 15.24 0.87 -6.67
CA LYS A 147 15.47 2.28 -6.31
C LYS A 147 15.70 2.45 -4.81
N LEU A 148 14.96 1.74 -3.96
CA LEU A 148 15.11 1.77 -2.50
C LEU A 148 16.47 1.25 -2.03
N ARG A 149 17.13 0.35 -2.80
CA ARG A 149 18.52 -0.05 -2.54
C ARG A 149 19.52 1.08 -2.78
N GLN A 150 19.18 2.10 -3.56
CA GLN A 150 20.09 3.16 -3.94
C GLN A 150 19.84 4.46 -3.18
N THR A 151 18.58 4.77 -2.87
CA THR A 151 18.18 6.05 -2.30
C THR A 151 16.91 5.91 -1.47
N ASP A 152 16.62 6.93 -0.67
CA ASP A 152 15.32 7.08 -0.02
C ASP A 152 14.20 7.17 -1.07
N ILE A 153 13.05 6.60 -0.75
CA ILE A 153 11.84 6.65 -1.55
C ILE A 153 10.81 7.52 -0.85
N ILE A 154 10.30 8.52 -1.56
CA ILE A 154 9.15 9.31 -1.14
C ILE A 154 8.01 9.00 -2.09
N GLY A 155 6.84 8.70 -1.53
CA GLY A 155 5.70 8.26 -2.31
C GLY A 155 4.35 8.55 -1.67
N LEU A 156 3.31 8.26 -2.44
CA LEU A 156 1.92 8.28 -2.02
C LEU A 156 1.35 6.87 -2.20
N TYR A 157 0.79 6.31 -1.13
CA TYR A 157 0.04 5.06 -1.16
C TYR A 157 -1.46 5.35 -1.30
N PHE A 158 -2.15 4.64 -2.19
CA PHE A 158 -3.58 4.77 -2.42
C PHE A 158 -4.26 3.38 -2.40
N PRO A 159 -5.15 3.07 -1.44
CA PRO A 159 -6.00 1.88 -1.48
C PRO A 159 -7.12 2.06 -2.53
N ALA A 160 -6.75 2.06 -3.80
CA ALA A 160 -7.59 2.51 -4.93
C ALA A 160 -8.02 1.39 -5.87
N MET A 161 -7.74 0.12 -5.57
CA MET A 161 -8.12 -1.02 -6.42
C MET A 161 -9.06 -1.96 -5.67
N ASP A 162 -10.19 -1.41 -5.24
CA ASP A 162 -11.29 -2.09 -4.58
C ASP A 162 -12.09 -2.97 -5.54
N GLY A 163 -12.38 -4.20 -5.11
CA GLY A 163 -13.08 -5.18 -5.95
C GLY A 163 -12.19 -5.83 -7.01
N TYR A 164 -10.87 -5.82 -6.86
CA TYR A 164 -9.94 -6.47 -7.78
C TYR A 164 -9.43 -7.81 -7.21
N SER A 165 -9.35 -8.83 -8.07
CA SER A 165 -8.47 -9.96 -7.81
C SER A 165 -6.99 -9.53 -7.87
N LEU A 166 -6.09 -10.31 -7.26
CA LEU A 166 -4.64 -10.05 -7.37
C LEU A 166 -4.16 -10.04 -8.82
N ALA A 167 -4.65 -10.96 -9.65
CA ALA A 167 -4.30 -11.07 -11.06
C ALA A 167 -4.78 -9.84 -11.84
N ALA A 168 -6.03 -9.40 -11.63
CA ALA A 168 -6.56 -8.18 -12.23
C ALA A 168 -5.80 -6.93 -11.81
N ALA A 169 -5.40 -6.84 -10.54
CA ALA A 169 -4.62 -5.71 -10.05
C ALA A 169 -3.28 -5.61 -10.77
N ARG A 170 -2.59 -6.75 -10.95
CA ARG A 170 -1.32 -6.86 -11.69
C ARG A 170 -1.48 -6.56 -13.18
N GLU A 171 -2.51 -7.10 -13.82
CA GLU A 171 -2.82 -6.84 -15.23
C GLU A 171 -3.03 -5.34 -15.46
N ARG A 172 -3.80 -4.69 -14.58
CA ARG A 172 -4.14 -3.27 -14.70
C ARG A 172 -2.93 -2.34 -14.64
N ILE A 173 -1.89 -2.67 -13.87
CA ILE A 173 -0.66 -1.85 -13.77
C ILE A 173 -0.06 -1.56 -15.15
N SER A 174 -0.06 -2.55 -16.05
CA SER A 174 0.54 -2.43 -17.38
C SER A 174 0.03 -1.22 -18.18
N SER A 175 -1.23 -0.85 -17.95
CA SER A 175 -1.94 0.26 -18.62
C SER A 175 -1.90 1.60 -17.87
N LEU A 176 -1.41 1.62 -16.62
CA LEU A 176 -1.26 2.85 -15.84
C LEU A 176 0.06 3.56 -16.19
N PRO A 177 0.14 4.90 -15.99
CA PRO A 177 1.38 5.65 -16.11
C PRO A 177 2.54 5.00 -15.35
N LYS A 178 3.76 5.10 -15.88
CA LYS A 178 4.94 4.39 -15.35
C LYS A 178 5.28 4.72 -13.89
N GLN A 179 4.83 5.88 -13.41
CA GLN A 179 4.98 6.33 -12.04
C GLN A 179 4.15 5.53 -11.03
N PHE A 180 3.17 4.75 -11.51
CA PHE A 180 2.37 3.85 -10.70
C PHE A 180 2.97 2.44 -10.67
N SER A 181 3.06 1.89 -9.46
CA SER A 181 3.29 0.47 -9.19
C SER A 181 2.19 -0.11 -8.31
N LEU A 182 2.04 -1.43 -8.35
CA LEU A 182 1.18 -2.13 -7.40
C LEU A 182 1.88 -2.22 -6.06
N ALA A 183 1.14 -1.95 -5.00
CA ALA A 183 1.65 -2.05 -3.65
C ALA A 183 1.97 -3.50 -3.26
N GLY A 184 3.05 -3.69 -2.52
CA GLY A 184 3.40 -4.97 -1.88
C GLY A 184 3.56 -4.77 -0.38
N GLY A 185 4.35 -5.63 0.27
CA GLY A 185 4.47 -5.59 1.72
C GLY A 185 5.20 -4.35 2.24
N VAL A 186 6.28 -3.94 1.58
CA VAL A 186 7.17 -2.84 2.04
C VAL A 186 6.43 -1.50 2.12
N ASP A 187 5.84 -1.08 1.02
CA ASP A 187 5.13 0.19 0.86
C ASP A 187 3.74 0.19 1.50
N THR A 188 3.04 -0.96 1.52
CA THR A 188 1.81 -1.08 2.32
C THR A 188 2.15 -0.94 3.81
N CYS A 189 3.17 -1.62 4.32
CA CYS A 189 3.60 -1.43 5.70
C CYS A 189 4.09 0.01 5.95
N ALA A 190 4.79 0.64 5.01
CA ALA A 190 5.17 2.05 5.13
C ALA A 190 3.95 2.97 5.31
N ALA A 191 2.85 2.71 4.60
CA ALA A 191 1.60 3.44 4.79
C ALA A 191 1.03 3.26 6.21
N PHE A 192 1.07 2.05 6.79
CA PHE A 192 0.61 1.83 8.17
C PHE A 192 1.59 2.33 9.24
N ILE A 193 2.87 2.45 8.93
CA ILE A 193 3.82 3.12 9.81
C ILE A 193 3.54 4.62 9.82
N ALA A 194 3.26 5.22 8.67
CA ALA A 194 2.93 6.65 8.56
C ALA A 194 1.56 6.99 9.16
N CYS A 195 0.53 6.20 8.85
CA CYS A 195 -0.85 6.40 9.28
C CYS A 195 -1.42 5.07 9.82
N PRO A 196 -1.17 4.72 11.09
CA PRO A 196 -1.66 3.47 11.70
C PRO A 196 -3.19 3.37 11.77
N ASP A 197 -3.89 4.48 11.57
CA ASP A 197 -5.34 4.60 11.63
C ASP A 197 -6.05 4.35 10.30
N LEU A 198 -5.32 4.00 9.23
CA LEU A 198 -5.88 3.80 7.88
C LEU A 198 -7.09 2.85 7.83
N LEU A 199 -7.04 1.76 8.61
CA LEU A 199 -8.14 0.80 8.77
C LEU A 199 -8.91 0.96 10.09
N MET A 200 -8.56 1.94 10.92
CA MET A 200 -9.27 2.21 12.17
C MET A 200 -10.61 2.88 11.86
N ARG A 201 -11.71 2.13 11.99
CA ARG A 201 -13.07 2.63 11.73
C ARG A 201 -13.98 2.42 12.93
N THR A 202 -14.53 3.52 13.44
CA THR A 202 -15.58 3.50 14.47
C THR A 202 -16.98 3.50 13.84
N ASP A 203 -17.10 3.81 12.55
CA ASP A 203 -18.32 3.77 11.75
C ASP A 203 -18.13 2.94 10.47
N GLY A 204 -18.91 1.87 10.30
CA GLY A 204 -18.82 0.98 9.13
C GLY A 204 -17.62 0.02 9.14
N TYR A 205 -17.25 -0.51 7.97
CA TYR A 205 -16.30 -1.63 7.87
C TYR A 205 -15.07 -1.27 7.02
N PRO A 206 -13.85 -1.47 7.55
CA PRO A 206 -12.63 -1.31 6.76
C PRO A 206 -12.47 -2.48 5.78
N PRO A 207 -11.73 -2.29 4.67
CA PRO A 207 -11.38 -3.38 3.76
C PRO A 207 -10.22 -4.23 4.30
N LEU A 208 -9.98 -5.34 3.61
CA LEU A 208 -8.71 -6.07 3.65
C LEU A 208 -7.78 -5.48 2.57
N LEU A 209 -6.54 -5.18 2.96
CA LEU A 209 -5.51 -4.64 2.05
C LEU A 209 -4.48 -5.71 1.69
N TRP A 210 -4.54 -6.15 0.45
CA TRP A 210 -3.60 -7.11 -0.12
C TRP A 210 -2.21 -6.52 -0.34
N PHE A 211 -1.19 -7.34 -0.15
CA PHE A 211 0.17 -7.08 -0.64
C PHE A 211 0.26 -7.49 -2.11
N GLY A 212 -0.46 -6.78 -2.98
CA GLY A 212 -0.77 -7.20 -4.35
C GLY A 212 0.42 -7.56 -5.24
N ALA A 213 1.55 -6.90 -5.03
CA ALA A 213 2.79 -7.14 -5.76
C ALA A 213 3.55 -8.39 -5.31
N LEU A 214 3.22 -8.98 -4.17
CA LEU A 214 3.89 -10.17 -3.65
C LEU A 214 3.25 -11.44 -4.19
N GLU A 215 4.09 -12.41 -4.50
CA GLU A 215 3.73 -13.77 -4.84
C GLU A 215 4.33 -14.75 -3.83
N THR A 216 3.63 -15.85 -3.61
CA THR A 216 4.14 -16.99 -2.84
C THR A 216 4.27 -18.20 -3.78
N ALA A 217 4.90 -19.27 -3.29
CA ALA A 217 4.97 -20.54 -4.03
C ALA A 217 3.58 -21.13 -4.37
N ASN A 218 2.55 -20.75 -3.61
CA ASN A 218 1.16 -21.08 -3.91
C ASN A 218 0.46 -19.87 -4.53
N HIS A 219 0.27 -19.88 -5.85
CA HIS A 219 -0.34 -18.76 -6.59
C HIS A 219 -1.78 -18.40 -6.17
N ASN A 220 -2.41 -19.20 -5.31
CA ASN A 220 -3.73 -18.92 -4.77
C ASN A 220 -3.69 -18.31 -3.35
N GLU A 221 -2.50 -18.10 -2.79
CA GLU A 221 -2.28 -17.52 -1.47
C GLU A 221 -1.76 -16.07 -1.61
N GLY A 222 -2.26 -15.20 -0.74
CA GLY A 222 -1.79 -13.83 -0.65
C GLY A 222 -1.67 -13.38 0.80
N PHE A 223 -0.78 -12.42 1.05
CA PHE A 223 -0.61 -11.76 2.34
C PHE A 223 -1.36 -10.43 2.37
N HIS A 224 -1.84 -10.04 3.54
CA HIS A 224 -2.63 -8.83 3.72
C HIS A 224 -2.51 -8.24 5.12
N LEU A 225 -2.95 -6.99 5.23
CA LEU A 225 -3.33 -6.35 6.48
C LEU A 225 -4.85 -6.20 6.51
N GLU A 226 -5.47 -6.53 7.63
CA GLU A 226 -6.91 -6.31 7.86
C GLU A 226 -7.17 -5.90 9.31
N ALA A 227 -8.25 -5.17 9.54
CA ALA A 227 -8.71 -4.89 10.90
C ALA A 227 -9.54 -6.07 11.42
N TYR A 228 -9.31 -6.45 12.67
CA TYR A 228 -10.15 -7.39 13.41
C TYR A 228 -10.74 -6.67 14.62
N GLY A 229 -11.95 -6.13 14.46
CA GLY A 229 -12.46 -5.10 15.37
C GLY A 229 -11.61 -3.84 15.26
N TYR A 230 -11.03 -3.40 16.38
CA TYR A 230 -10.08 -2.29 16.43
C TYR A 230 -8.62 -2.74 16.53
N ASN A 231 -8.33 -4.03 16.38
CA ASN A 231 -6.96 -4.52 16.24
C ASN A 231 -6.55 -4.51 14.77
N LEU A 232 -5.25 -4.39 14.51
CA LEU A 232 -4.67 -4.57 13.18
C LEU A 232 -4.02 -5.94 13.09
N THR A 233 -4.25 -6.66 12.01
CA THR A 233 -3.70 -8.00 11.84
C THR A 233 -2.92 -8.13 10.56
N PHE A 234 -1.81 -8.86 10.64
CA PHE A 234 -1.10 -9.36 9.46
C PHE A 234 -1.35 -10.86 9.33
N ASN A 235 -1.83 -11.27 8.15
CA ASN A 235 -2.13 -12.66 7.89
C ASN A 235 -2.01 -12.99 6.38
N HIS A 236 -2.27 -14.24 6.06
CA HIS A 236 -2.42 -14.74 4.70
C HIS A 236 -3.76 -15.44 4.55
N ARG A 237 -4.24 -15.55 3.31
CA ARG A 237 -5.41 -16.37 3.00
C ARG A 237 -5.40 -16.80 1.54
N MET A 238 -6.23 -17.80 1.25
CA MET A 238 -6.49 -18.23 -0.11
C MET A 238 -7.44 -17.23 -0.81
N HIS A 239 -7.00 -16.65 -1.94
CA HIS A 239 -7.83 -15.78 -2.77
C HIS A 239 -8.45 -16.52 -3.96
N LEU A 240 -7.84 -17.63 -4.42
CA LEU A 240 -8.33 -18.50 -5.50
C LEU A 240 -8.65 -17.76 -6.82
N GLY A 241 -7.89 -16.70 -7.11
CA GLY A 241 -8.12 -15.84 -8.28
C GLY A 241 -9.39 -14.99 -8.27
N ASN A 242 -10.16 -14.99 -7.17
CA ASN A 242 -11.42 -14.25 -7.10
C ASN A 242 -11.21 -12.76 -6.84
N ALA A 243 -12.24 -11.99 -7.17
CA ALA A 243 -12.44 -10.62 -6.68
C ALA A 243 -13.50 -10.63 -5.58
N ASP A 244 -13.34 -9.74 -4.59
CA ASP A 244 -14.36 -9.47 -3.59
C ASP A 244 -14.41 -7.97 -3.30
N GLU A 245 -15.58 -7.45 -2.95
CA GLU A 245 -15.77 -6.03 -2.66
C GLU A 245 -15.02 -5.57 -1.42
N TYR A 246 -14.78 -6.45 -0.43
CA TYR A 246 -13.96 -6.09 0.74
C TYR A 246 -12.46 -6.22 0.48
N TRP A 247 -12.05 -6.73 -0.70
CA TRP A 247 -10.65 -6.86 -1.10
C TRP A 247 -10.19 -5.62 -1.86
N VAL A 248 -9.10 -5.04 -1.38
CA VAL A 248 -8.50 -3.83 -1.93
C VAL A 248 -7.02 -4.06 -2.15
N ASN A 249 -6.50 -3.60 -3.29
CA ASN A 249 -5.07 -3.52 -3.53
C ASN A 249 -4.63 -2.05 -3.51
N GLY A 250 -3.41 -1.81 -3.03
CA GLY A 250 -2.81 -0.48 -3.03
C GLY A 250 -2.13 -0.15 -4.35
N LEU A 251 -2.13 1.12 -4.73
CA LEU A 251 -1.26 1.70 -5.74
C LEU A 251 -0.25 2.61 -5.05
N VAL A 252 0.99 2.60 -5.54
CA VAL A 252 2.01 3.55 -5.14
C VAL A 252 2.31 4.49 -6.28
N PHE A 253 2.38 5.78 -5.98
CA PHE A 253 2.83 6.81 -6.90
C PHE A 253 4.14 7.41 -6.42
N THR A 254 5.20 7.27 -7.22
CA THR A 254 6.53 7.83 -6.97
C THR A 254 7.12 8.47 -8.22
N ASN A 255 8.04 9.43 -8.04
CA ASN A 255 8.84 10.01 -9.14
C ASN A 255 9.96 9.12 -9.62
#